data_AF-A0A7C5TF31-F1
#
_entry.id   AF-A0A7C5TF31-F1
#
_cell.length_a   1.000
_cell.length_b   1.000
_cell.length_c   1.000
_cell.angle_alpha   90.00
_cell.angle_beta   90.00
_cell.angle_gamma   90.00
#
_symmetry.space_group_name_H-M   'P 1'
#
loop_
_entity.id
_entity.type
_entity.pdbx_description
1 polymer ?
#
loop_
_entity_poly.entity_id
_entity_poly.type
_entity_poly.pdbx_seq_one_letter_code
_entity_poly.pdbx_strand_id
1 'polypeptide(L)'
;MGMSLAITPEPKDRMNKRIPVPFSTQLPEIIRNNYGRWIDRKFHGNGIIEHISETGDRIFTIKVGLPPNSRLSVDTLEKFVDIADKYGLGVVRATRGMNLEFITDSLDKALKIK
;
A
#
# COMPACT_ATOMS: atom_id res chain seq x y z
N MET A 1 -21.02 10.72 2.29
CA MET A 1 -20.85 11.73 3.36
C MET A 1 -19.41 12.22 3.25
N GLY A 2 -19.20 13.38 2.62
CA GLY A 2 -17.87 13.83 2.18
C GLY A 2 -17.02 14.32 3.34
N MET A 3 -15.85 13.72 3.54
CA MET A 3 -14.82 14.28 4.41
C MET A 3 -14.11 15.40 3.64
N SER A 4 -14.48 16.64 3.97
CA SER A 4 -13.74 17.84 3.57
C SER A 4 -12.32 17.77 4.15
N LEU A 5 -11.31 17.55 3.31
CA LEU A 5 -9.89 17.53 3.69
C LEU A 5 -9.24 18.93 3.69
N ALA A 6 -10.02 20.02 3.58
CA ALA A 6 -9.48 21.37 3.68
C ALA A 6 -9.22 21.75 5.15
N ILE A 7 -8.15 21.21 5.73
CA ILE A 7 -7.60 21.70 7.00
C ILE A 7 -6.96 23.06 6.72
N THR A 8 -7.64 24.15 7.06
CA THR A 8 -7.05 25.48 7.07
C THR A 8 -6.18 25.58 8.33
N PRO A 9 -4.84 25.60 8.23
CA PRO A 9 -4.00 25.60 9.42
C PRO A 9 -4.07 26.96 10.10
N GLU A 10 -4.46 27.01 11.37
CA GLU A 10 -4.37 28.25 12.14
C GLU A 10 -2.90 28.61 12.40
N PRO A 11 -2.53 29.91 12.43
CA PRO A 11 -1.13 30.33 12.62
C PRO A 11 -0.46 29.76 13.87
N LYS A 12 -1.23 29.52 14.94
CA LYS A 12 -0.77 28.92 16.19
C LYS A 12 -0.31 27.46 16.04
N ASP A 13 -0.88 26.73 15.10
CA ASP A 13 -0.57 25.31 14.86
C ASP A 13 0.69 25.09 14.03
N ARG A 14 1.27 26.17 13.48
CA ARG A 14 2.55 26.11 12.73
C ARG A 14 3.73 25.72 13.62
N MET A 15 3.66 26.05 14.91
CA MET A 15 4.69 25.71 15.89
C MET A 15 4.54 24.29 16.44
N ASN A 16 3.41 23.62 16.18
CA ASN A 16 3.19 22.26 16.62
C ASN A 16 3.95 21.29 15.71
N LYS A 17 4.85 20.50 16.31
CA LYS A 17 5.57 19.44 15.60
C LYS A 17 4.56 18.40 15.10
N ARG A 18 4.36 18.34 13.78
CA ARG A 18 3.56 17.27 13.16
C ARG A 18 4.33 15.96 13.27
N ILE A 19 3.86 15.09 14.16
CA ILE A 19 4.39 13.73 14.32
C ILE A 19 3.86 12.89 13.13
N PRO A 20 4.66 11.96 12.60
CA PRO A 20 4.17 11.01 11.60
C PRO A 20 2.88 10.32 12.06
N VAL A 21 1.98 10.09 11.11
CA VAL A 21 0.76 9.32 11.36
C VAL A 21 1.15 7.93 11.88
N PRO A 22 0.51 7.42 12.96
CA PRO A 22 0.78 6.07 13.43
C PRO A 22 0.57 5.04 12.33
N PHE A 23 1.54 4.14 12.14
CA PHE A 23 1.47 3.13 11.08
C PHE A 23 0.19 2.28 11.13
N SER A 24 -0.31 1.98 12.33
CA SER A 24 -1.51 1.18 12.55
C SER A 24 -2.77 1.78 11.92
N THR A 25 -2.85 3.11 11.78
CA THR A 25 -4.00 3.79 11.17
C THR A 25 -3.92 3.80 9.64
N GLN A 26 -2.74 3.52 9.07
CA GLN A 26 -2.53 3.46 7.62
C GLN A 26 -2.65 2.03 7.06
N LEU A 27 -2.74 1.02 7.93
CA LEU A 27 -2.95 -0.37 7.54
C LEU A 27 -4.39 -0.62 7.09
N PRO A 28 -4.62 -1.42 6.04
CA PRO A 28 -5.93 -1.97 5.72
C PRO A 28 -6.50 -2.82 6.85
N GLU A 29 -7.82 -2.94 6.86
CA GLU A 29 -8.54 -3.78 7.82
C GLU A 29 -8.10 -5.24 7.74
N ILE A 30 -7.96 -5.82 6.54
CA ILE A 30 -7.52 -7.22 6.38
C ILE A 30 -6.12 -7.47 6.97
N ILE A 31 -5.21 -6.50 6.86
CA ILE A 31 -3.85 -6.61 7.43
C ILE A 31 -3.88 -6.39 8.93
N ARG A 32 -4.68 -5.44 9.41
CA ARG A 32 -4.83 -5.13 10.83
C ARG A 32 -5.46 -6.30 11.58
N ASN A 33 -6.51 -6.88 11.02
CA ASN A 33 -7.19 -8.04 11.58
C ASN A 33 -6.22 -9.22 11.63
N ASN A 34 -5.42 -9.46 10.60
CA ASN A 34 -4.51 -10.61 10.55
C ASN A 34 -3.08 -10.29 10.99
N TYR A 35 -2.87 -9.20 11.72
CA TYR A 35 -1.54 -8.77 12.15
C TYR A 35 -0.89 -9.83 13.05
N GLY A 36 0.26 -10.37 12.64
CA GLY A 36 0.96 -11.44 13.36
C GLY A 36 0.37 -12.84 13.17
N ARG A 37 -0.69 -13.01 12.37
CA ARG A 37 -1.40 -14.29 12.16
C ARG A 37 -1.26 -14.81 10.74
N TRP A 38 -0.09 -14.61 10.13
CA TRP A 38 0.23 -15.09 8.79
C TRP A 38 1.01 -16.40 8.88
N ILE A 39 0.48 -17.47 8.29
CA ILE A 39 1.04 -18.83 8.43
C ILE A 39 1.92 -19.23 7.25
N ASP A 40 1.58 -18.78 6.05
CA ASP A 40 2.23 -19.25 4.84
C ASP A 40 2.28 -18.16 3.77
N ARG A 41 3.20 -18.36 2.82
CA ARG A 41 3.37 -17.52 1.64
C ARG A 41 3.58 -18.36 0.40
N LYS A 42 2.84 -18.02 -0.65
CA LYS A 42 2.98 -18.65 -1.97
C LYS A 42 3.40 -17.63 -3.01
N PHE A 43 4.22 -18.07 -3.95
CA PHE A 43 4.74 -17.20 -5.00
C PHE A 43 4.05 -17.53 -6.32
N HIS A 44 3.41 -16.54 -6.91
CA HIS A 44 2.73 -16.66 -8.21
C HIS A 44 3.63 -16.08 -9.30
N GLY A 45 4.80 -16.73 -9.47
CA GLY A 45 5.89 -16.27 -10.32
C GLY A 45 6.61 -15.03 -9.77
N ASN A 46 7.31 -14.31 -10.65
CA ASN A 46 8.10 -13.15 -10.25
C ASN A 46 7.20 -11.96 -9.92
N GLY A 47 7.40 -11.40 -8.72
CA GLY A 47 6.79 -10.15 -8.29
C GLY A 47 5.46 -10.29 -7.54
N ILE A 48 4.80 -11.46 -7.52
CA ILE A 48 3.52 -11.64 -6.82
C ILE A 48 3.67 -12.63 -5.66
N ILE A 49 3.28 -12.19 -4.47
CA ILE A 49 3.37 -12.96 -3.22
C ILE A 49 1.97 -13.05 -2.59
N GLU A 50 1.40 -14.24 -2.52
CA GLU A 50 0.21 -14.55 -1.74
C GLU A 50 0.61 -14.76 -0.27
N HIS A 51 -0.08 -14.10 0.64
CA HIS A 51 0.04 -14.33 2.08
C HIS A 51 -1.25 -14.98 2.58
N ILE A 52 -1.12 -16.05 3.34
CA ILE A 52 -2.24 -16.84 3.87
C ILE A 52 -2.27 -16.67 5.38
N SER A 53 -3.40 -16.22 5.91
CA SER A 53 -3.62 -16.08 7.35
C SER A 53 -4.19 -17.36 7.97
N GLU A 54 -4.00 -17.53 9.27
CA GLU A 54 -4.67 -18.55 10.11
C GLU A 54 -6.19 -18.53 9.93
N THR A 55 -6.78 -17.36 9.70
CA THR A 55 -8.22 -17.16 9.49
C THR A 55 -8.71 -17.61 8.12
N GLY A 56 -7.80 -17.94 7.20
CA GLY A 56 -8.10 -18.24 5.81
C GLY A 56 -8.09 -17.01 4.89
N ASP A 57 -7.95 -15.81 5.45
CA ASP A 57 -7.81 -14.57 4.68
C ASP A 57 -6.54 -14.60 3.82
N ARG A 58 -6.66 -14.07 2.60
CA ARG A 58 -5.58 -14.05 1.61
C ARG A 58 -5.38 -12.65 1.09
N ILE A 59 -4.12 -12.25 0.98
CA ILE A 59 -3.72 -11.00 0.32
C ILE A 59 -2.60 -11.27 -0.67
N PHE A 60 -2.59 -10.52 -1.75
CA PHE A 60 -1.60 -10.61 -2.81
C PHE A 60 -0.80 -9.32 -2.85
N THR A 61 0.51 -9.43 -2.63
CA THR A 61 1.46 -8.32 -2.76
C THR A 61 2.09 -8.37 -4.14
N ILE A 62 2.04 -7.25 -4.86
CA ILE A 62 2.62 -7.07 -6.19
C ILE A 62 3.81 -6.12 -6.03
N LYS A 63 5.01 -6.61 -6.30
CA LYS A 63 6.26 -5.85 -6.20
C LYS A 63 6.54 -5.14 -7.52
N VAL A 64 6.68 -3.83 -7.45
CA VAL A 64 7.06 -2.97 -8.57
C VAL A 64 8.45 -2.42 -8.31
N GLY A 65 9.38 -2.77 -9.21
CA GLY A 65 10.74 -2.27 -9.17
C GLY A 65 10.75 -0.76 -9.42
N LEU A 66 11.42 -0.01 -8.55
CA LEU A 66 11.66 1.41 -8.74
C LEU A 66 13.09 1.66 -9.22
N PRO A 67 13.40 2.86 -9.74
CA PRO A 67 14.77 3.23 -10.09
C PRO A 67 15.73 2.97 -8.91
N PRO A 68 17.02 2.67 -9.17
CA PRO A 68 17.97 2.24 -8.13
C PRO A 68 18.22 3.29 -7.04
N ASN A 69 17.94 4.56 -7.31
CA ASN A 69 18.02 5.66 -6.34
C ASN A 69 16.65 6.11 -5.80
N SER A 70 15.59 5.41 -6.22
CA SER A 70 14.18 5.59 -5.83
C SER A 70 13.67 7.03 -5.92
N ARG A 71 14.25 7.81 -6.85
CA ARG A 71 13.76 9.14 -7.20
C ARG A 71 12.67 9.01 -8.24
N LEU A 72 11.50 9.56 -7.93
CA LEU A 72 10.33 9.59 -8.80
C LEU A 72 9.87 11.03 -8.96
N SER A 73 9.41 11.39 -10.16
CA SER A 73 8.66 12.63 -10.36
C SER A 73 7.25 12.50 -9.79
N VAL A 74 6.60 13.63 -9.54
CA VAL A 74 5.18 13.66 -9.14
C VAL A 74 4.32 12.97 -10.21
N ASP A 75 4.56 13.24 -11.49
CA ASP A 75 3.83 12.62 -12.60
C ASP A 75 3.93 11.08 -12.60
N THR A 76 5.05 10.53 -12.12
CA THR A 76 5.23 9.08 -12.02
C THR A 76 4.43 8.51 -10.85
N LEU A 77 4.36 9.24 -9.73
CA LEU A 77 3.52 8.86 -8.60
C LEU A 77 2.04 8.91 -8.96
N GLU A 78 1.59 9.93 -9.69
CA GLU A 78 0.22 10.03 -10.17
C GLU A 78 -0.17 8.83 -11.04
N LYS A 79 0.71 8.40 -11.95
CA LYS A 79 0.49 7.17 -12.75
C LYS A 79 0.35 5.91 -11.89
N PHE A 80 1.08 5.81 -10.78
CA PHE A 80 0.93 4.67 -9.86
C PHE A 80 -0.41 4.70 -9.14
N VAL A 81 -0.89 5.89 -8.77
CA VAL A 81 -2.22 6.08 -8.18
C VAL A 81 -3.30 5.73 -9.20
N ASP A 82 -3.19 6.19 -10.44
CA ASP A 82 -4.14 5.87 -11.52
C ASP A 82 -4.23 4.35 -11.78
N ILE A 83 -3.09 3.65 -11.76
CA ILE A 83 -3.05 2.19 -11.86
C ILE A 83 -3.75 1.54 -10.67
N ALA A 84 -3.48 2.04 -9.45
CA ALA A 84 -4.12 1.52 -8.25
C ALA A 84 -5.64 1.69 -8.32
N ASP A 85 -6.14 2.86 -8.69
CA ASP A 85 -7.56 3.14 -8.80
C ASP A 85 -8.21 2.31 -9.92
N LYS A 86 -7.56 2.20 -11.09
CA LYS A 86 -8.07 1.43 -12.23
C LYS A 86 -8.26 -0.05 -11.92
N TYR A 87 -7.34 -0.65 -11.18
CA TYR A 87 -7.39 -2.08 -10.84
C TYR A 87 -7.92 -2.36 -9.43
N GLY A 88 -8.35 -1.34 -8.69
CA GLY A 88 -8.87 -1.46 -7.33
C GLY A 88 -7.82 -2.02 -6.35
N LEU A 89 -6.59 -1.51 -6.41
CA LEU A 89 -5.51 -1.85 -5.51
C LEU A 89 -5.56 -0.97 -4.27
N GLY A 90 -5.35 -1.56 -3.10
CA GLY A 90 -5.57 -0.85 -1.84
C GLY A 90 -4.34 -0.08 -1.37
N VAL A 91 -3.24 -0.78 -1.08
CA VAL A 91 -2.10 -0.20 -0.35
C VAL A 91 -0.88 -0.09 -1.21
N VAL A 92 -0.25 1.07 -1.14
CA VAL A 92 1.08 1.34 -1.64
C VAL A 92 2.03 1.39 -0.46
N ARG A 93 2.91 0.39 -0.30
CA ARG A 93 3.98 0.43 0.71
C ARG A 93 5.35 0.44 0.06
N ALA A 94 6.28 1.18 0.64
CA ALA A 94 7.68 1.13 0.25
C ALA A 94 8.40 0.01 1.03
N THR A 95 9.16 -0.80 0.31
CA THR A 95 10.03 -1.83 0.91
C THR A 95 11.32 -1.21 1.43
N ARG A 96 12.10 -1.98 2.21
CA ARG A 96 13.45 -1.57 2.63
C ARG A 96 14.39 -1.27 1.45
N GLY A 97 14.21 -1.96 0.32
CA GLY A 97 14.92 -1.68 -0.93
C GLY A 97 14.31 -0.53 -1.73
N MET A 98 13.42 0.26 -1.11
CA MET A 98 12.70 1.38 -1.71
C MET A 98 11.93 1.04 -2.99
N ASN A 99 11.58 -0.23 -3.19
CA ASN A 99 10.62 -0.67 -4.21
C ASN A 99 9.19 -0.45 -3.71
N LEU A 100 8.26 -0.30 -4.66
CA LEU A 100 6.85 -0.10 -4.39
C LEU A 100 6.12 -1.44 -4.31
N GLU A 101 5.16 -1.57 -3.41
CA GLU A 101 4.32 -2.75 -3.31
C GLU A 101 2.85 -2.38 -3.28
N PHE A 102 2.08 -2.94 -4.22
CA PHE A 102 0.62 -2.90 -4.21
C PHE A 102 0.06 -4.12 -3.48
N ILE A 103 -1.06 -3.95 -2.77
CA ILE A 103 -1.76 -5.04 -2.10
C ILE A 103 -3.19 -5.14 -2.62
N THR A 104 -3.62 -6.37 -2.94
CA THR A 104 -4.97 -6.69 -3.42
C THR A 104 -5.50 -7.98 -2.76
N ASP A 105 -6.81 -8.17 -2.86
CA ASP A 105 -7.58 -9.30 -2.32
C ASP A 105 -7.74 -10.46 -3.32
N SER A 106 -7.41 -10.25 -4.59
CA SER A 106 -7.64 -11.22 -5.66
C SER A 106 -6.39 -11.49 -6.51
N LEU A 107 -6.12 -12.78 -6.75
CA LEU A 107 -5.05 -13.22 -7.65
C LEU A 107 -5.28 -12.75 -9.09
N ASP A 108 -6.52 -12.74 -9.56
CA ASP A 108 -6.86 -12.31 -10.92
C ASP A 108 -6.51 -10.82 -11.14
N LYS A 109 -6.82 -9.97 -10.15
CA LYS A 109 -6.41 -8.55 -10.17
C LYS A 109 -4.89 -8.42 -10.17
N ALA A 110 -4.20 -9.22 -9.37
CA ALA A 110 -2.74 -9.20 -9.30
C ALA A 110 -2.07 -9.62 -10.62
N LEU A 111 -2.62 -10.61 -11.32
CA LEU A 111 -2.11 -11.08 -12.60
C LEU A 111 -2.34 -10.10 -13.74
N LYS A 112 -3.40 -9.28 -13.69
CA LYS A 112 -3.71 -8.26 -14.71
C LYS A 112 -2.72 -7.09 -14.77
N ILE A 113 -1.94 -6.89 -13.71
CA ILE A 113 -0.96 -5.79 -13.60
C ILE A 113 0.41 -6.21 -14.11
N LYS A 114 0.66 -7.52 -14.21
CA LYS A 114 1.91 -8.09 -14.69
C LYS A 114 1.95 -8.09 -16.21
#